data_AF-A0A3D2B6F1-F1
#
_entry.id   AF-A0A3D2B6F1-F1
#
_cell.length_a   1.000
_cell.length_b   1.000
_cell.length_c   1.000
_cell.angle_alpha   90.00
_cell.angle_beta   90.00
_cell.angle_gamma   90.00
#
_symmetry.space_group_name_H-M   'P 1'
#
loop_
_entity.id
_entity.type
_entity.pdbx_description
1 polymer ?
#
loop_
_entity_poly.entity_id
_entity_poly.type
_entity_poly.pdbx_seq_one_letter_code
_entity_poly.pdbx_strand_id
1 'polypeptide(L)'
;AGFPPMQTSSRDRTSQRGPVMRLPSSNLPPLPMLQFPPPRPMEVIRAVYTFAANHPEVLSYVPCYCGCENFGHGDNHDCFVADRKTDGSVTWEAHGMG
;
A
#
# COMPACT_ATOMS: atom_id res chain seq x y z
N ALA A 1 27.25 16.88 7.91
CA ALA A 1 26.31 15.96 8.56
C ALA A 1 25.64 15.15 7.47
N GLY A 2 26.06 13.91 7.29
CA GLY A 2 25.49 13.02 6.27
C GLY A 2 24.19 12.43 6.79
N PHE A 3 23.14 12.42 5.96
CA PHE A 3 21.97 11.61 6.23
C PHE A 3 22.42 10.15 6.42
N PRO A 4 21.93 9.43 7.45
CA PRO A 4 22.22 8.01 7.57
C PRO A 4 21.74 7.29 6.31
N PRO A 5 22.40 6.21 5.87
CA PRO A 5 21.91 5.44 4.73
C PRO A 5 20.48 4.99 5.02
N MET A 6 19.52 5.33 4.14
CA MET A 6 18.17 4.79 4.21
C MET A 6 18.29 3.27 4.21
N GLN A 7 17.82 2.62 5.28
CA GLN A 7 17.84 1.17 5.39
C GLN A 7 17.12 0.58 4.17
N THR A 8 17.78 -0.36 3.49
CA THR A 8 17.47 -0.90 2.16
C THR A 8 16.24 -1.82 2.11
N SER A 9 15.28 -1.66 3.03
CA SER A 9 14.26 -2.67 3.37
C SER A 9 13.05 -2.75 2.44
N SER A 10 12.82 -1.76 1.56
CA SER A 10 11.66 -1.77 0.63
C SER A 10 11.78 -2.83 -0.48
N ARG A 11 12.96 -3.00 -1.08
CA ARG A 11 13.20 -4.04 -2.11
C ARG A 11 13.11 -5.45 -1.53
N ASP A 12 13.59 -5.65 -0.32
CA ASP A 12 13.57 -6.95 0.36
C ASP A 12 12.14 -7.37 0.74
N ARG A 13 11.30 -6.40 1.14
CA ARG A 13 9.86 -6.62 1.38
C ARG A 13 9.04 -6.86 0.12
N THR A 14 9.45 -6.31 -1.02
CA THR A 14 8.79 -6.62 -2.30
C THR A 14 8.89 -8.11 -2.62
N SER A 15 10.03 -8.74 -2.28
CA SER A 15 10.24 -10.18 -2.44
C SER A 15 9.41 -11.05 -1.49
N GLN A 16 8.83 -10.48 -0.43
CA GLN A 16 8.03 -11.20 0.58
C GLN A 16 6.52 -11.14 0.30
N ARG A 17 6.07 -10.29 -0.64
CA ARG A 17 4.67 -10.19 -1.04
C ARG A 17 4.30 -11.30 -2.01
N GLY A 18 3.06 -11.78 -1.95
CA GLY A 18 2.52 -12.70 -2.95
C GLY A 18 2.61 -12.16 -4.40
N PRO A 19 2.37 -13.01 -5.41
CA PRO A 19 2.51 -12.61 -6.80
C PRO A 19 1.58 -11.45 -7.19
N VAL A 20 2.09 -10.57 -8.04
CA VAL A 20 1.29 -9.46 -8.60
C VAL A 20 0.39 -10.01 -9.70
N MET A 21 -0.90 -10.10 -9.41
CA MET A 21 -1.93 -10.44 -10.40
C MET A 21 -2.79 -9.19 -10.62
N ARG A 22 -3.05 -8.83 -11.88
CA ARG A 22 -4.00 -7.74 -12.18
C ARG A 22 -5.39 -8.21 -11.79
N LEU A 23 -5.91 -7.64 -10.70
CA LEU A 23 -7.25 -7.94 -10.21
C LEU A 23 -8.24 -6.95 -10.81
N PRO A 24 -9.32 -7.41 -11.46
CA PRO A 24 -10.45 -6.53 -11.75
C PRO A 24 -11.04 -6.04 -10.43
N SER A 25 -11.64 -4.84 -10.44
CA SER A 25 -12.21 -4.24 -9.23
C SER A 25 -13.27 -5.11 -8.55
N SER A 26 -13.90 -6.05 -9.27
CA SER A 26 -14.82 -7.04 -8.73
C SER A 26 -14.18 -8.07 -7.79
N ASN A 27 -12.87 -8.27 -7.87
CA ASN A 27 -12.11 -9.25 -7.07
C ASN A 27 -11.34 -8.60 -5.92
N LEU A 28 -11.42 -7.28 -5.78
CA LEU A 28 -10.80 -6.55 -4.68
C LEU A 28 -11.75 -6.53 -3.47
N PRO A 29 -11.24 -6.69 -2.23
CA PRO A 29 -12.08 -6.61 -1.04
C PRO A 29 -12.71 -5.22 -0.91
N PRO A 30 -13.85 -5.11 -0.22
CA PRO A 30 -14.42 -3.80 0.10
C PRO A 30 -13.42 -2.98 0.92
N LEU A 31 -13.30 -1.68 0.62
CA LEU A 31 -12.48 -0.78 1.42
C LEU A 31 -13.01 -0.70 2.85
N PRO A 32 -12.15 -0.47 3.86
CA PRO A 32 -12.59 -0.34 5.24
C PRO A 32 -13.55 0.85 5.39
N MET A 33 -14.53 0.70 6.30
CA MET A 33 -15.47 1.77 6.62
C MET A 33 -14.76 2.83 7.46
N LEU A 34 -14.84 4.08 7.01
CA LEU A 34 -14.30 5.22 7.75
C LEU A 34 -15.34 5.74 8.74
N GLN A 35 -14.88 6.07 9.95
CA GLN A 35 -15.72 6.69 10.98
C GLN A 35 -16.13 8.12 10.60
N PHE A 36 -15.28 8.81 9.83
CA PHE A 36 -15.48 10.18 9.37
C PHE A 36 -15.36 10.25 7.85
N PRO A 37 -16.00 11.25 7.20
CA PRO A 37 -15.81 11.47 5.78
C PRO A 37 -14.32 11.68 5.47
N PRO A 38 -13.77 11.00 4.45
CA PRO A 38 -12.38 11.19 4.11
C PRO A 38 -12.14 12.58 3.51
N PRO A 39 -10.89 13.07 3.55
CA PRO A 39 -10.52 14.37 2.97
C PRO A 39 -10.59 14.38 1.43
N ARG A 40 -10.79 13.22 0.79
CA ARG A 40 -10.87 13.05 -0.67
C ARG A 40 -12.15 12.32 -1.06
N PRO A 41 -12.71 12.56 -2.27
CA PRO A 41 -13.86 11.83 -2.76
C PRO A 41 -13.61 10.31 -2.78
N MET A 42 -14.64 9.51 -2.44
CA MET A 42 -14.53 8.05 -2.40
C MET A 42 -14.11 7.41 -3.74
N GLU A 43 -14.42 8.04 -4.87
CA GLU A 43 -13.95 7.60 -6.19
C GLU A 43 -12.43 7.66 -6.31
N VAL A 44 -11.82 8.76 -5.84
CA VAL A 44 -10.36 8.92 -5.83
C VAL A 44 -9.72 7.88 -4.91
N ILE A 45 -10.30 7.64 -3.74
CA ILE A 45 -9.79 6.64 -2.79
C ILE A 45 -9.84 5.25 -3.41
N ARG A 46 -10.97 4.84 -4.00
CA ARG A 46 -11.08 3.54 -4.68
C ARG A 46 -10.08 3.40 -5.82
N ALA A 47 -9.86 4.46 -6.60
CA ALA A 47 -8.90 4.45 -7.70
C ALA A 47 -7.47 4.24 -7.19
N VAL A 48 -7.05 4.94 -6.14
CA VAL A 48 -5.70 4.82 -5.56
C VAL A 48 -5.47 3.44 -4.93
N TYR A 49 -6.44 2.90 -4.19
CA TYR A 49 -6.34 1.55 -3.62
C TYR A 49 -6.28 0.47 -4.69
N THR A 50 -7.07 0.62 -5.75
CA THR A 50 -7.02 -0.28 -6.92
C THR A 50 -5.65 -0.20 -7.60
N PHE A 51 -5.10 1.01 -7.74
CA PHE A 51 -3.76 1.21 -8.29
C PHE A 51 -2.70 0.55 -7.42
N ALA A 52 -2.73 0.76 -6.09
CA ALA A 52 -1.78 0.17 -5.16
C ALA A 52 -1.80 -1.37 -5.20
N ALA A 53 -3.00 -1.97 -5.31
CA ALA A 53 -3.15 -3.41 -5.45
C ALA A 53 -2.71 -3.94 -6.82
N ASN A 54 -2.73 -3.14 -7.89
CA ASN A 54 -2.36 -3.61 -9.23
C ASN A 54 -0.94 -3.23 -9.65
N HIS A 55 -0.34 -2.25 -8.98
CA HIS A 55 0.96 -1.66 -9.32
C HIS A 55 1.90 -1.53 -8.11
N PRO A 56 2.12 -2.59 -7.32
CA PRO A 56 3.09 -2.56 -6.22
C PRO A 56 4.51 -2.27 -6.73
N GLU A 57 4.84 -2.67 -7.96
CA GLU A 57 6.09 -2.35 -8.62
C GLU A 57 6.28 -0.86 -8.88
N VAL A 58 5.24 -0.03 -8.85
CA VAL A 58 5.40 1.43 -8.96
C VAL A 58 5.58 2.01 -7.56
N LEU A 59 4.66 1.68 -6.66
CA LEU A 59 4.64 2.27 -5.31
C LEU A 59 5.83 1.84 -4.44
N SER A 60 6.42 0.67 -4.70
CA SER A 60 7.61 0.22 -3.95
C SER A 60 8.90 0.96 -4.37
N TYR A 61 8.92 1.69 -5.48
CA TYR A 61 10.03 2.62 -5.77
C TYR A 61 9.82 4.00 -5.13
N VAL A 62 8.62 4.28 -4.62
CA VAL A 62 8.30 5.55 -3.99
C VAL A 62 8.49 5.39 -2.48
N PRO A 63 9.46 6.08 -1.85
CA PRO A 63 9.63 6.00 -0.41
C PRO A 63 8.43 6.62 0.32
N CYS A 64 8.11 6.10 1.50
CA CYS A 64 7.18 6.73 2.42
C CYS A 64 7.94 7.76 3.26
N TYR A 65 7.39 8.98 3.38
CA TYR A 65 8.01 10.08 4.14
C TYR A 65 7.17 10.49 5.36
N CYS A 66 6.18 9.68 5.74
CA CYS A 66 5.31 9.96 6.89
C CYS A 66 5.99 9.72 8.24
N GLY A 67 7.15 9.02 8.27
CA GLY A 67 7.81 8.63 9.52
C GLY A 67 7.13 7.45 10.23
N CYS A 68 6.35 6.64 9.51
CA CYS A 68 5.58 5.52 10.05
C CYS A 68 6.31 4.17 9.99
N GLU A 69 7.63 4.15 9.78
CA GLU A 69 8.40 2.90 9.62
C GLU A 69 8.30 1.96 10.82
N ASN A 70 8.22 2.51 12.04
CA ASN A 70 8.07 1.74 13.27
C ASN A 70 6.69 1.09 13.43
N PHE A 71 5.72 1.46 12.59
CA PHE A 71 4.40 0.82 12.50
C PHE A 71 4.37 -0.27 11.42
N GLY A 72 5.52 -0.57 10.82
CA GLY A 72 5.66 -1.66 9.87
C GLY A 72 5.44 -1.28 8.41
N HIS A 73 5.48 0.00 8.04
CA HIS A 73 5.45 0.45 6.63
C HIS A 73 6.88 0.69 6.11
N GLY A 74 7.24 0.09 4.97
CA GLY A 74 8.58 0.23 4.38
C GLY A 74 8.64 1.18 3.18
N ASP A 75 7.55 1.29 2.42
CA ASP A 75 7.45 2.15 1.24
C ASP A 75 6.00 2.58 1.00
N ASN A 76 5.75 3.33 -0.08
CA ASN A 76 4.43 3.91 -0.33
C ASN A 76 3.35 2.86 -0.61
N HIS A 77 3.68 1.63 -1.02
CA HIS A 77 2.68 0.58 -1.18
C HIS A 77 2.04 0.21 0.16
N ASP A 78 2.85 0.17 1.22
CA ASP A 78 2.42 -0.27 2.55
C ASP A 78 1.42 0.72 3.17
N CYS A 79 1.27 1.93 2.63
CA CYS A 79 0.20 2.86 3.02
C CYS A 79 -1.21 2.37 2.67
N PHE A 80 -1.34 1.45 1.70
CA PHE A 80 -2.63 1.04 1.13
C PHE A 80 -2.91 -0.45 1.27
N VAL A 81 -1.89 -1.29 1.21
CA VAL A 81 -2.02 -2.75 1.25
C VAL A 81 -1.24 -3.29 2.44
N ALA A 82 -1.96 -3.89 3.38
CA ALA A 82 -1.37 -4.48 4.59
C ALA A 82 -0.72 -5.83 4.31
N ASP A 83 -1.36 -6.68 3.50
CA ASP A 83 -0.83 -7.99 3.13
C ASP A 83 -1.30 -8.41 1.72
N ARG A 84 -0.52 -9.31 1.11
CA ARG A 84 -0.89 -9.99 -0.14
C ARG A 84 -0.56 -11.47 -0.04
N LYS A 85 -1.60 -12.29 -0.17
CA LYS A 85 -1.51 -13.75 -0.15
C LYS A 85 -1.02 -14.31 -1.48
N THR A 86 -0.68 -15.59 -1.47
CA THR A 86 -0.18 -16.34 -2.64
C THR A 86 -1.18 -16.46 -3.78
N ASP A 87 -2.49 -16.40 -3.48
CA ASP A 87 -3.56 -16.35 -4.47
C ASP A 87 -3.77 -14.96 -5.09
N GLY A 88 -2.96 -13.97 -4.67
CA GLY A 88 -3.03 -12.58 -5.11
C GLY A 88 -4.04 -11.73 -4.33
N SER A 89 -4.83 -12.32 -3.42
CA SER A 89 -5.76 -11.56 -2.58
C SER A 89 -5.02 -10.61 -1.65
N VAL A 90 -5.59 -9.42 -1.44
CA VAL A 90 -4.99 -8.36 -0.62
C VAL A 90 -5.84 -8.06 0.60
N THR A 91 -5.22 -7.58 1.67
CA THR A 91 -5.92 -6.92 2.78
C THR A 91 -5.53 -5.44 2.81
N TRP A 92 -6.47 -4.59 3.19
CA TRP A 92 -6.28 -3.14 3.14
C TRP A 92 -5.62 -2.61 4.40
N GLU A 93 -4.66 -1.71 4.19
CA GLU A 93 -4.21 -0.77 5.21
C GLU A 93 -5.13 0.47 5.13
N ALA A 94 -5.59 0.97 6.27
CA ALA A 94 -6.46 2.14 6.33
C ALA A 94 -5.69 3.47 6.32
N HIS A 95 -4.39 3.46 6.61
CA HIS A 95 -3.53 4.63 6.69
C HIS A 95 -3.63 5.57 5.47
N GLY A 96 -3.72 5.01 4.25
CA GLY A 96 -3.84 5.79 3.01
C GLY A 96 -5.18 6.50 2.80
N MET A 97 -6.16 6.34 3.69
CA MET A 97 -7.47 6.99 3.59
C MET A 97 -7.54 8.37 4.28
N GLY A 98 -6.59 8.72 5.15
CA GLY A 98 -6.58 10.01 5.86
C GLY A 98 -5.79 9.99 7.15
#